data_AF-A0A7M2TCZ4-F1
#
_entry.id   AF-A0A7M2TCZ4-F1
#
_cell.length_a   1.000
_cell.length_b   1.000
_cell.length_c   1.000
_cell.angle_alpha   90.00
_cell.angle_beta   90.00
_cell.angle_gamma   90.00
#
_symmetry.space_group_name_H-M   'P 1'
#
loop_
_entity.id
_entity.type
_entity.pdbx_description
1 polymer ?
#
loop_
_entity_poly.entity_id
_entity_poly.type
_entity_poly.pdbx_seq_one_letter_code
_entity_poly.pdbx_strand_id
1 'polypeptide(L)'
;MTILCVRFQLPPMHEAALPRLLGLLEEFTPVVEALPPDGALADLRGAERYFGRSAVELASVIRVRALAHHGVDCVIGAGPGPMLARVALRYAEPGVTRVVPEEPDAIAEFLADKPVAVLPGVGTATARTLCEYGLDTLGRVAGAPLSTLQRLIGAKAGRELHEKANGIDRGRVVPNAVSRSLAAERPFPRDELDPERHRRALLSATEELGSRLRAVEKVCGALTLTVRYADRSSTTRTRTLQEPTAHSPALTRAAYGMYEALGLQRARVRAVALRAEGLTPAGQATHQLTFDPVDDKVRRIEEVADRARAKFGPRAVIPGSLAA
;
A
#
# COMPACT_ATOMS: atom_id res chain seq x y z
N MET A 1 -4.62 23.36 3.48
CA MET A 1 -3.90 22.40 2.62
C MET A 1 -4.69 21.11 2.58
N THR A 2 -5.45 20.87 1.51
CA THR A 2 -6.37 19.74 1.47
C THR A 2 -5.66 18.44 1.11
N ILE A 3 -5.67 17.49 2.04
CA ILE A 3 -5.19 16.13 1.82
C ILE A 3 -6.39 15.19 1.79
N LEU A 4 -6.41 14.28 0.81
CA LEU A 4 -7.32 13.15 0.80
C LEU A 4 -6.68 11.94 1.45
N CYS A 5 -7.44 11.25 2.29
CA CYS A 5 -7.16 9.89 2.70
C CYS A 5 -8.22 8.97 2.07
N VAL A 6 -7.77 8.06 1.22
CA VAL A 6 -8.61 7.13 0.46
C VAL A 6 -8.41 5.74 1.03
N ARG A 7 -9.52 5.03 1.28
CA ARG A 7 -9.50 3.59 1.54
C ARG A 7 -10.32 2.88 0.49
N PHE A 8 -9.65 2.03 -0.27
CA PHE A 8 -10.21 1.19 -1.31
C PHE A 8 -10.91 -0.01 -0.67
N GLN A 9 -12.16 -0.25 -1.04
CA GLN A 9 -12.91 -1.42 -0.57
C GLN A 9 -12.49 -2.65 -1.37
N LEU A 10 -11.31 -3.17 -1.02
CA LEU A 10 -10.75 -4.35 -1.64
C LEU A 10 -11.39 -5.62 -1.03
N PRO A 11 -11.83 -6.60 -1.85
CA PRO A 11 -12.08 -7.93 -1.34
C PRO A 11 -10.80 -8.46 -0.65
N PRO A 12 -10.89 -9.41 0.30
CA PRO A 12 -9.79 -9.80 1.21
C PRO A 12 -8.46 -10.30 0.56
N MET A 13 -8.31 -10.24 -0.76
CA MET A 13 -7.31 -10.94 -1.58
C MET A 13 -6.83 -10.07 -2.78
N HIS A 14 -6.65 -8.75 -2.58
CA HIS A 14 -6.31 -7.80 -3.66
C HIS A 14 -5.20 -6.78 -3.32
N GLU A 15 -4.16 -7.17 -2.59
CA GLU A 15 -3.00 -6.27 -2.40
C GLU A 15 -2.31 -5.92 -3.73
N ALA A 16 -2.46 -6.80 -4.73
CA ALA A 16 -2.03 -6.55 -6.11
C ALA A 16 -2.83 -5.46 -6.84
N ALA A 17 -4.00 -5.05 -6.34
CA ALA A 17 -4.77 -3.96 -6.93
C ALA A 17 -4.28 -2.59 -6.45
N LEU A 18 -3.69 -2.51 -5.26
CA LEU A 18 -3.28 -1.24 -4.65
C LEU A 18 -2.37 -0.42 -5.57
N PRO A 19 -1.31 -0.96 -6.21
CA PRO A 19 -0.48 -0.13 -7.09
C PRO A 19 -1.22 0.47 -8.29
N ARG A 20 -2.19 -0.25 -8.86
CA ARG A 20 -3.02 0.29 -9.96
C ARG A 20 -3.94 1.41 -9.47
N LEU A 21 -4.50 1.25 -8.28
CA LEU A 21 -5.35 2.26 -7.65
C LEU A 21 -4.54 3.49 -7.21
N LEU A 22 -3.28 3.30 -6.80
CA LEU A 22 -2.34 4.39 -6.55
C LEU A 22 -2.02 5.13 -7.85
N GLY A 23 -1.82 4.41 -8.96
CA GLY A 23 -1.64 5.01 -10.29
C GLY A 23 -2.80 5.92 -10.69
N LEU A 24 -4.05 5.55 -10.37
CA LEU A 24 -5.21 6.41 -10.56
C LEU A 24 -5.12 7.71 -9.76
N LEU A 25 -4.63 7.66 -8.50
CA LEU A 25 -4.42 8.88 -7.71
C LEU A 25 -3.27 9.74 -8.26
N GLU A 26 -2.24 9.10 -8.81
CA GLU A 26 -1.09 9.76 -9.44
C GLU A 26 -1.48 10.55 -10.70
N GLU A 27 -2.61 10.24 -11.35
CA GLU A 27 -3.19 11.06 -12.43
C GLU A 27 -3.68 12.44 -11.95
N PHE A 28 -4.01 12.58 -10.66
CA PHE A 28 -4.50 13.82 -10.08
C PHE A 28 -3.39 14.61 -9.38
N THR A 29 -2.47 13.92 -8.69
CA THR A 29 -1.36 14.55 -7.98
C THR A 29 -0.14 13.64 -7.96
N PRO A 30 1.07 14.18 -8.17
CA PRO A 30 2.30 13.39 -8.04
C PRO A 30 2.66 13.08 -6.57
N VAL A 31 1.94 13.67 -5.60
CA VAL A 31 2.23 13.54 -4.17
C VAL A 31 1.25 12.55 -3.55
N VAL A 32 1.56 11.26 -3.71
CA VAL A 32 0.76 10.13 -3.20
C VAL A 32 1.60 9.24 -2.30
N GLU A 33 1.14 9.00 -1.07
CA GLU A 33 1.72 8.05 -0.12
C GLU A 33 0.81 6.83 0.00
N ALA A 34 1.34 5.64 -0.30
CA ALA A 34 0.59 4.41 -0.10
C ALA A 34 0.45 4.09 1.38
N LEU A 35 -0.75 3.67 1.80
CA LEU A 35 -1.02 3.12 3.12
C LEU A 35 -1.52 1.68 2.97
N PRO A 36 -0.62 0.68 2.81
CA PRO A 36 -1.02 -0.72 2.75
C PRO A 36 -1.88 -1.12 3.96
N PRO A 37 -2.85 -2.05 3.79
CA PRO A 37 -3.04 -2.89 2.61
C PRO A 37 -3.91 -2.27 1.50
N ASP A 38 -4.71 -1.25 1.82
CA ASP A 38 -5.87 -0.84 1.01
C ASP A 38 -6.08 0.68 0.94
N GLY A 39 -5.12 1.49 1.39
CA GLY A 39 -5.29 2.94 1.49
C GLY A 39 -4.19 3.76 0.86
N ALA A 40 -4.43 5.07 0.81
CA ALA A 40 -3.48 6.06 0.33
C ALA A 40 -3.76 7.44 0.95
N LEU A 41 -2.74 8.28 0.97
CA LEU A 41 -2.86 9.73 1.13
C LEU A 41 -2.47 10.41 -0.17
N ALA A 42 -3.20 11.47 -0.54
CA ALA A 42 -2.93 12.27 -1.72
C ALA A 42 -3.01 13.76 -1.36
N ASP A 43 -1.97 14.53 -1.67
CA ASP A 43 -1.98 15.99 -1.49
C ASP A 43 -2.59 16.65 -2.73
N LEU A 44 -3.76 17.27 -2.56
CA LEU A 44 -4.50 17.90 -3.65
C LEU A 44 -4.20 19.39 -3.84
N ARG A 45 -3.28 19.98 -3.08
CA ARG A 45 -3.03 21.44 -3.13
C ARG A 45 -2.72 21.94 -4.55
N GLY A 46 -1.95 21.18 -5.32
CA GLY A 46 -1.69 21.49 -6.73
C GLY A 46 -2.86 21.13 -7.66
N ALA A 47 -3.54 20.01 -7.36
CA ALA A 47 -4.63 19.49 -8.16
C ALA A 47 -5.87 20.40 -8.15
N GLU A 48 -6.27 20.93 -6.99
CA GLU A 48 -7.43 21.84 -6.88
C GLU A 48 -7.25 23.06 -7.78
N ARG A 49 -6.04 23.64 -7.80
CA ARG A 49 -5.69 24.77 -8.67
C ARG A 49 -5.63 24.39 -10.15
N TYR A 50 -5.07 23.23 -10.48
CA TYR A 50 -4.92 22.79 -11.87
C TYR A 50 -6.26 22.43 -12.52
N PHE A 51 -7.12 21.70 -11.80
CA PHE A 51 -8.42 21.26 -12.31
C PHE A 51 -9.52 22.29 -12.11
N GLY A 52 -9.31 23.34 -11.29
CA GLY A 52 -10.33 24.33 -10.95
C GLY A 52 -11.53 23.73 -10.22
N ARG A 53 -11.28 22.72 -9.38
CA ARG A 53 -12.30 21.95 -8.65
C ARG A 53 -11.94 21.83 -7.19
N SER A 54 -12.95 21.80 -6.32
CA SER A 54 -12.78 21.51 -4.91
C SER A 54 -12.32 20.08 -4.68
N ALA A 55 -11.67 19.83 -3.54
CA ALA A 55 -11.29 18.48 -3.13
C ALA A 55 -12.47 17.49 -3.05
N VAL A 56 -13.69 17.96 -2.77
CA VAL A 56 -14.90 17.12 -2.74
C VAL A 56 -15.30 16.67 -4.14
N GLU A 57 -15.23 17.58 -5.11
CA GLU A 57 -15.49 17.25 -6.52
C GLU A 57 -14.41 16.30 -7.05
N LEU A 58 -13.13 16.56 -6.75
CA LEU A 58 -12.03 15.67 -7.14
C LEU A 58 -12.17 14.29 -6.49
N ALA A 59 -12.51 14.21 -5.19
CA ALA A 59 -12.78 12.95 -4.51
C ALA A 59 -13.93 12.17 -5.17
N SER A 60 -14.98 12.87 -5.62
CA SER A 60 -16.09 12.25 -6.33
C SER A 60 -15.68 11.70 -7.69
N VAL A 61 -14.85 12.43 -8.44
CA VAL A 61 -14.27 11.93 -9.71
C VAL A 61 -13.38 10.71 -9.46
N ILE A 62 -12.51 10.74 -8.45
CA ILE A 62 -11.64 9.62 -8.07
C ILE A 62 -12.46 8.37 -7.77
N ARG A 63 -13.53 8.49 -6.97
CA ARG A 63 -14.43 7.38 -6.66
C ARG A 63 -15.09 6.80 -7.91
N VAL A 64 -15.65 7.65 -8.78
CA VAL A 64 -16.28 7.20 -10.03
C VAL A 64 -15.27 6.48 -10.93
N ARG A 65 -14.05 6.99 -11.08
CA ARG A 65 -13.00 6.34 -11.88
C ARG A 65 -12.54 5.03 -11.27
N ALA A 66 -12.38 4.95 -9.95
CA ALA A 66 -11.99 3.72 -9.27
C ALA A 66 -13.04 2.63 -9.49
N LEU A 67 -14.32 2.99 -9.39
CA LEU A 67 -15.42 2.06 -9.67
C LEU A 67 -15.47 1.65 -11.15
N ALA A 68 -15.38 2.61 -12.07
CA ALA A 68 -15.51 2.36 -13.51
C ALA A 68 -14.32 1.58 -14.12
N HIS A 69 -13.08 1.89 -13.72
CA HIS A 69 -11.88 1.28 -14.30
C HIS A 69 -11.39 0.04 -13.55
N HIS A 70 -11.70 -0.06 -12.26
CA HIS A 70 -11.18 -1.13 -11.42
C HIS A 70 -12.25 -1.94 -10.69
N GLY A 71 -13.53 -1.52 -10.73
CA GLY A 71 -14.60 -2.20 -10.00
C GLY A 71 -14.47 -2.08 -8.49
N VAL A 72 -13.78 -1.05 -8.00
CA VAL A 72 -13.48 -0.87 -6.57
C VAL A 72 -14.14 0.42 -6.07
N ASP A 73 -14.97 0.31 -5.04
CA ASP A 73 -15.52 1.48 -4.35
C ASP A 73 -14.54 2.03 -3.31
N CYS A 74 -14.71 3.29 -2.93
CA CYS A 74 -13.79 4.03 -2.07
C CYS A 74 -14.54 4.75 -0.96
N VAL A 75 -13.99 4.66 0.25
CA VAL A 75 -14.34 5.56 1.36
C VAL A 75 -13.26 6.65 1.42
N ILE A 76 -13.67 7.93 1.49
CA ILE A 76 -12.74 9.06 1.37
C ILE A 76 -12.97 10.04 2.53
N GLY A 77 -11.88 10.34 3.24
CA GLY A 77 -11.78 11.46 4.17
C GLY A 77 -10.91 12.58 3.60
N ALA A 78 -11.25 13.82 3.90
CA ALA A 78 -10.49 15.01 3.50
C ALA A 78 -10.27 15.92 4.70
N GLY A 79 -9.11 16.59 4.77
CA GLY A 79 -8.87 17.57 5.81
C GLY A 79 -7.52 18.29 5.67
N PRO A 80 -7.26 19.28 6.53
CA PRO A 80 -6.02 20.03 6.54
C PRO A 80 -4.92 19.22 7.23
N GLY A 81 -4.15 18.47 6.45
CA GLY A 81 -3.08 17.61 6.97
C GLY A 81 -3.39 16.11 6.93
N PRO A 82 -2.37 15.23 6.89
CA PRO A 82 -2.56 13.78 6.89
C PRO A 82 -3.38 13.24 8.07
N MET A 83 -3.16 13.76 9.28
CA MET A 83 -3.84 13.30 10.49
C MET A 83 -5.35 13.55 10.40
N LEU A 84 -5.77 14.78 10.05
CA LEU A 84 -7.19 15.13 9.96
C LEU A 84 -7.89 14.38 8.82
N ALA A 85 -7.24 14.22 7.66
CA ALA A 85 -7.78 13.41 6.57
C ALA A 85 -8.02 11.94 7.00
N ARG A 86 -7.08 11.35 7.76
CA ARG A 86 -7.22 9.99 8.30
C ARG A 86 -8.31 9.89 9.37
N VAL A 87 -8.45 10.89 10.23
CA VAL A 87 -9.53 10.94 11.21
C VAL A 87 -10.87 11.08 10.50
N ALA A 88 -11.01 11.97 9.51
CA ALA A 88 -12.22 12.08 8.69
C ALA A 88 -12.61 10.75 8.03
N LEU A 89 -11.64 10.03 7.46
CA LEU A 89 -11.89 8.73 6.82
C LEU A 89 -12.55 7.73 7.78
N ARG A 90 -12.21 7.74 9.07
CA ARG A 90 -12.81 6.82 10.05
C ARG A 90 -14.29 7.07 10.31
N TYR A 91 -14.77 8.27 10.02
CA TYR A 91 -16.18 8.68 10.13
C TYR A 91 -16.80 8.95 8.76
N ALA A 92 -16.15 8.50 7.68
CA ALA A 92 -16.68 8.59 6.34
C ALA A 92 -17.51 7.36 6.02
N GLU A 93 -18.54 7.56 5.21
CA GLU A 93 -19.41 6.50 4.72
C GLU A 93 -19.14 6.24 3.23
N PRO A 94 -19.40 5.03 2.71
CA PRO A 94 -19.35 4.78 1.27
C PRO A 94 -20.21 5.78 0.50
N GLY A 95 -19.72 6.26 -0.65
CA GLY A 95 -20.43 7.25 -1.48
C GLY A 95 -20.33 8.71 -1.02
N VAL A 96 -20.00 9.00 0.25
CA VAL A 96 -19.91 10.38 0.77
C VAL A 96 -18.49 10.68 1.24
N THR A 97 -17.93 11.79 0.77
CA THR A 97 -16.61 12.26 1.23
C THR A 97 -16.77 13.03 2.54
N ARG A 98 -16.14 12.55 3.63
CA ARG A 98 -16.14 13.30 4.90
C ARG A 98 -15.04 14.34 4.88
N VAL A 99 -15.40 15.61 5.03
CA VAL A 99 -14.44 16.73 5.05
C VAL A 99 -14.33 17.32 6.45
N VAL A 100 -13.09 17.56 6.90
CA VAL A 100 -12.79 18.44 8.03
C VAL A 100 -12.51 19.84 7.48
N PRO A 101 -13.21 20.87 7.96
CA PRO A 101 -12.94 22.27 7.57
C PRO A 101 -11.51 22.71 7.93
N GLU A 102 -11.05 23.80 7.31
CA GLU A 102 -9.72 24.37 7.62
C GLU A 102 -9.72 25.33 8.81
N GLU A 103 -10.89 25.80 9.25
CA GLU A 103 -10.99 26.77 10.34
C GLU A 103 -10.67 26.13 11.70
N PRO A 104 -9.80 26.74 12.52
CA PRO A 104 -9.36 26.18 13.81
C PRO A 104 -10.51 25.79 14.74
N ASP A 105 -11.54 26.64 14.85
CA ASP A 105 -12.67 26.39 15.74
C ASP A 105 -13.50 25.19 15.27
N ALA A 106 -13.72 25.06 13.96
CA ALA A 106 -14.41 23.93 13.36
C ALA A 106 -13.60 22.63 13.48
N ILE A 107 -12.27 22.70 13.42
CA ILE A 107 -11.39 21.55 13.69
C ILE A 107 -11.51 21.11 15.15
N ALA A 108 -11.46 22.06 16.09
CA ALA A 108 -11.60 21.78 17.51
C ALA A 108 -12.95 21.14 17.81
N GLU A 109 -14.05 21.68 17.27
CA GLU A 109 -15.40 21.12 17.38
C GLU A 109 -15.48 19.70 16.79
N PHE A 110 -14.91 19.50 15.59
CA PHE A 110 -14.89 18.18 14.96
C PHE A 110 -14.16 17.14 15.82
N LEU A 111 -13.05 17.52 16.48
CA LEU A 111 -12.22 16.62 17.28
C LEU A 111 -12.75 16.39 18.70
N ALA A 112 -13.42 17.37 19.32
CA ALA A 112 -13.71 17.42 20.76
C ALA A 112 -14.23 16.09 21.36
N ASP A 113 -15.26 15.51 20.76
CA ASP A 113 -15.94 14.31 21.28
C ASP A 113 -15.34 12.99 20.76
N LYS A 114 -14.29 13.05 19.93
CA LYS A 114 -13.70 11.84 19.37
C LYS A 114 -12.83 11.14 20.40
N PRO A 115 -12.84 9.79 20.43
CA PRO A 115 -11.98 9.04 21.33
C PRO A 115 -10.50 9.23 20.96
N VAL A 116 -9.62 9.27 21.95
CA VAL A 116 -8.18 9.49 21.74
C VAL A 116 -7.54 8.43 20.83
N ALA A 117 -8.05 7.20 20.87
CA ALA A 117 -7.61 6.08 20.03
C ALA A 117 -7.83 6.30 18.53
N VAL A 118 -8.63 7.31 18.14
CA VAL A 118 -8.83 7.67 16.74
C VAL A 118 -7.56 8.21 16.09
N LEU A 119 -6.68 8.81 16.89
CA LEU A 119 -5.50 9.52 16.41
C LEU A 119 -4.45 8.58 15.83
N PRO A 120 -3.94 8.88 14.62
CA PRO A 120 -2.70 8.32 14.12
C PRO A 120 -1.54 8.41 15.12
N GLY A 121 -0.99 7.25 15.50
CA GLY A 121 0.16 7.14 16.39
C GLY A 121 -0.18 6.90 17.87
N VAL A 122 -1.47 6.92 18.24
CA VAL A 122 -1.91 6.49 19.57
C VAL A 122 -2.19 4.99 19.52
N GLY A 123 -1.31 4.20 20.14
CA GLY A 123 -1.49 2.75 20.27
C GLY A 123 -2.52 2.38 21.34
N THR A 124 -2.92 1.11 21.37
CA THR A 124 -3.89 0.58 22.35
C THR A 124 -3.41 0.75 23.79
N ALA A 125 -2.12 0.54 24.07
CA ALA A 125 -1.55 0.75 25.40
C ALA A 125 -1.64 2.23 25.84
N THR A 126 -1.19 3.14 24.97
CA THR A 126 -1.25 4.59 25.21
C THR A 126 -2.69 5.07 25.44
N ALA A 127 -3.63 4.61 24.59
CA ALA A 127 -5.05 4.93 24.76
C ALA A 127 -5.60 4.43 26.10
N ARG A 128 -5.26 3.19 26.52
CA ARG A 128 -5.67 2.66 27.82
C ARG A 128 -5.13 3.49 28.97
N THR A 129 -3.84 3.82 28.97
CA THR A 129 -3.23 4.68 29.99
C THR A 129 -3.96 6.02 30.04
N LEU A 130 -4.22 6.69 28.92
CA LEU A 130 -4.95 7.96 28.91
C LEU A 130 -6.37 7.83 29.47
N CYS A 131 -7.10 6.78 29.11
CA CYS A 131 -8.43 6.51 29.63
C CYS A 131 -8.45 6.28 31.15
N GLU A 132 -7.43 5.63 31.73
CA GLU A 132 -7.30 5.44 33.18
C GLU A 132 -7.22 6.77 33.95
N TYR A 133 -6.73 7.83 33.30
CA TYR A 133 -6.67 9.19 33.85
C TYR A 133 -7.83 10.08 33.38
N GLY A 134 -8.89 9.50 32.80
CA GLY A 134 -10.07 10.24 32.33
C GLY A 134 -9.86 11.03 31.03
N LEU A 135 -8.75 10.80 30.33
CA LEU A 135 -8.41 11.45 29.05
C LEU A 135 -8.83 10.57 27.86
N ASP A 136 -10.11 10.22 27.83
CA ASP A 136 -10.74 9.36 26.83
C ASP A 136 -11.07 10.09 25.51
N THR A 137 -11.35 11.40 25.54
CA THR A 137 -11.65 12.22 24.36
C THR A 137 -10.55 13.22 24.00
N LEU A 138 -10.51 13.63 22.73
CA LEU A 138 -9.54 14.62 22.26
C LEU A 138 -9.76 16.01 22.86
N GLY A 139 -11.00 16.41 23.13
CA GLY A 139 -11.29 17.67 23.83
C GLY A 139 -10.68 17.68 25.24
N ARG A 140 -10.77 16.56 25.98
CA ARG A 140 -10.14 16.44 27.30
C ARG A 140 -8.61 16.45 27.23
N VAL A 141 -8.04 15.77 26.24
CA VAL A 141 -6.58 15.79 26.00
C VAL A 141 -6.08 17.18 25.59
N ALA A 142 -6.84 17.90 24.76
CA ALA A 142 -6.51 19.26 24.34
C ALA A 142 -6.55 20.24 25.52
N GLY A 143 -7.51 20.08 26.44
CA GLY A 143 -7.62 20.88 27.66
C GLY A 143 -6.66 20.47 28.80
N ALA A 144 -5.98 19.32 28.68
CA ALA A 144 -5.06 18.84 29.71
C ALA A 144 -3.71 19.61 29.66
N PRO A 145 -3.09 19.91 30.83
CA PRO A 145 -1.76 20.48 30.85
C PRO A 145 -0.74 19.59 30.13
N LEU A 146 0.08 20.20 29.26
CA LEU A 146 1.11 19.46 28.51
C LEU A 146 2.05 18.66 29.42
N SER A 147 2.43 19.20 30.58
CA SER A 147 3.27 18.52 31.57
C SER A 147 2.66 17.20 32.06
N THR A 148 1.34 17.15 32.23
CA THR A 148 0.61 15.94 32.61
C THR A 148 0.74 14.87 31.52
N LEU A 149 0.46 15.24 30.26
CA LEU A 149 0.57 14.32 29.13
C LEU A 149 2.00 13.78 28.97
N GLN A 150 3.00 14.65 29.12
CA GLN A 150 4.41 14.27 29.07
C GLN A 150 4.81 13.32 30.19
N ARG A 151 4.24 13.47 31.40
CA ARG A 151 4.50 12.57 32.52
C ARG A 151 3.84 11.20 32.31
N LEU A 152 2.68 11.14 31.67
CA LEU A 152 1.95 9.90 31.44
C LEU A 152 2.56 9.03 30.34
N ILE A 153 2.94 9.63 29.21
CA ILE A 153 3.32 8.88 27.99
C ILE A 153 4.69 9.26 27.43
N GLY A 154 5.44 10.11 28.14
CA GLY A 154 6.77 10.57 27.78
C GLY A 154 6.80 11.94 27.08
N ALA A 155 7.93 12.64 27.20
CA ALA A 155 8.05 14.05 26.79
C ALA A 155 7.73 14.32 25.31
N LYS A 156 8.20 13.46 24.41
CA LYS A 156 7.97 13.58 22.95
C LYS A 156 6.53 13.22 22.58
N ALA A 157 6.07 12.04 23.01
CA ALA A 157 4.74 11.55 22.69
C ALA A 157 3.63 12.43 23.30
N GLY A 158 3.81 12.93 24.53
CA GLY A 158 2.88 13.86 25.16
C GLY A 158 2.75 15.18 24.41
N ARG A 159 3.85 15.72 23.87
CA ARG A 159 3.83 16.93 23.03
C ARG A 159 3.11 16.68 21.70
N GLU A 160 3.47 15.61 21.00
CA GLU A 160 2.82 15.26 19.73
C GLU A 160 1.33 14.98 19.90
N LEU A 161 0.94 14.32 20.99
CA LEU A 161 -0.46 14.05 21.31
C LEU A 161 -1.22 15.36 21.57
N HIS A 162 -0.65 16.27 22.35
CA HIS A 162 -1.27 17.55 22.67
C HIS A 162 -1.46 18.42 21.42
N GLU A 163 -0.44 18.50 20.55
CA GLU A 163 -0.54 19.21 19.27
C GLU A 163 -1.65 18.60 18.39
N LYS A 164 -1.66 17.27 18.22
CA LYS A 164 -2.69 16.58 17.43
C LYS A 164 -4.10 16.74 17.99
N ALA A 165 -4.27 16.71 19.31
CA ALA A 165 -5.56 16.90 19.96
C ALA A 165 -6.12 18.32 19.71
N ASN A 166 -5.23 19.31 19.54
CA ASN A 166 -5.55 20.68 19.15
C ASN A 166 -5.61 20.87 17.61
N GLY A 167 -5.64 19.79 16.82
CA GLY A 167 -5.72 19.86 15.37
C GLY A 167 -4.42 20.29 14.65
N ILE A 168 -3.31 20.42 15.39
CA ILE A 168 -2.01 20.80 14.82
C ILE A 168 -1.32 19.54 14.30
N ASP A 169 -1.26 19.39 12.98
CA ASP A 169 -0.51 18.34 12.31
C ASP A 169 0.69 18.91 11.55
N ARG A 170 1.89 18.45 11.93
CA ARG A 170 3.15 18.77 11.21
C ARG A 170 3.51 17.73 10.16
N GLY A 171 2.71 16.67 10.04
CA GLY A 171 2.86 15.63 9.03
C GLY A 171 2.73 16.18 7.62
N ARG A 172 3.45 15.57 6.68
CA ARG A 172 3.31 15.79 5.25
C ARG A 172 3.10 14.45 4.57
N VAL A 173 2.41 14.46 3.43
CA VAL A 173 2.33 13.27 2.56
C VAL A 173 3.72 13.03 1.99
N VAL A 174 4.28 11.84 2.25
CA VAL A 174 5.61 11.47 1.74
C VAL A 174 5.45 10.35 0.72
N PRO A 175 5.65 10.64 -0.59
CA PRO A 175 5.59 9.60 -1.60
C PRO A 175 6.54 8.45 -1.29
N ASN A 176 6.05 7.21 -1.34
CA ASN A 176 6.79 6.02 -0.93
C ASN A 176 6.90 4.99 -2.06
N ALA A 177 7.81 4.01 -1.89
CA ALA A 177 8.13 3.03 -2.93
C ALA A 177 6.93 2.18 -3.38
N VAL A 178 5.91 2.01 -2.52
CA VAL A 178 4.71 1.23 -2.86
C VAL A 178 3.86 1.93 -3.93
N SER A 179 3.84 3.27 -3.99
CA SER A 179 3.21 3.99 -5.10
C SER A 179 3.89 3.69 -6.44
N ARG A 180 5.18 3.36 -6.39
CA ARG A 180 6.01 2.97 -7.54
C ARG A 180 6.36 1.49 -7.53
N SER A 181 5.41 0.62 -7.23
CA SER A 181 5.62 -0.82 -7.17
C SER A 181 4.70 -1.57 -8.13
N LEU A 182 5.05 -2.81 -8.48
CA LEU A 182 4.16 -3.73 -9.17
C LEU A 182 3.91 -4.93 -8.27
N ALA A 183 2.66 -5.36 -8.14
CA ALA A 183 2.31 -6.50 -7.29
C ALA A 183 1.48 -7.55 -8.03
N ALA A 184 1.67 -8.80 -7.64
CA ALA A 184 0.91 -9.95 -8.11
C ALA A 184 0.54 -10.82 -6.90
N GLU A 185 -0.72 -11.22 -6.84
CA GLU A 185 -1.25 -12.05 -5.75
C GLU A 185 -1.82 -13.35 -6.33
N ARG A 186 -1.63 -14.44 -5.59
CA ARG A 186 -2.13 -15.77 -5.88
C ARG A 186 -2.93 -16.26 -4.68
N PRO A 187 -4.25 -16.03 -4.68
CA PRO A 187 -5.13 -16.63 -3.72
C PRO A 187 -5.27 -18.14 -3.92
N PHE A 188 -5.45 -18.88 -2.83
CA PHE A 188 -5.82 -20.29 -2.89
C PHE A 188 -7.34 -20.46 -2.70
N PRO A 189 -7.99 -21.38 -3.44
CA PRO A 189 -9.43 -21.63 -3.33
C PRO A 189 -9.80 -22.28 -1.99
N ARG A 190 -8.87 -22.98 -1.36
CA ARG A 190 -8.94 -23.53 0.00
C ARG A 190 -7.61 -23.27 0.68
N ASP A 191 -7.62 -23.17 2.01
CA ASP A 191 -6.38 -22.97 2.75
C ASP A 191 -5.40 -24.10 2.44
N GLU A 192 -4.23 -23.73 1.93
CA GLU A 192 -3.26 -24.64 1.34
C GLU A 192 -2.13 -24.96 2.32
N LEU A 193 -1.67 -26.20 2.29
CA LEU A 193 -0.60 -26.72 3.14
C LEU A 193 0.57 -27.27 2.33
N ASP A 194 0.33 -27.61 1.06
CA ASP A 194 1.32 -28.22 0.19
C ASP A 194 2.36 -27.18 -0.27
N PRO A 195 3.65 -27.34 0.13
CA PRO A 195 4.71 -26.45 -0.30
C PRO A 195 4.90 -26.38 -1.82
N GLU A 196 4.61 -27.45 -2.55
CA GLU A 196 4.75 -27.47 -4.01
C GLU A 196 3.68 -26.60 -4.68
N ARG A 197 2.46 -26.56 -4.12
CA ARG A 197 1.42 -25.63 -4.57
C ARG A 197 1.77 -24.18 -4.28
N HIS A 198 2.39 -23.92 -3.13
CA HIS A 198 2.91 -22.59 -2.82
C HIS A 198 4.01 -22.17 -3.80
N ARG A 199 4.95 -23.07 -4.12
CA ARG A 199 6.00 -22.82 -5.13
C ARG A 199 5.42 -22.55 -6.51
N ARG A 200 4.43 -23.33 -6.96
CA ARG A 200 3.71 -23.06 -8.23
C ARG A 200 3.05 -21.69 -8.23
N ALA A 201 2.41 -21.29 -7.13
CA ALA A 201 1.81 -19.97 -7.01
C ALA A 201 2.86 -18.85 -7.09
N LEU A 202 3.98 -18.99 -6.38
CA LEU A 202 5.09 -18.03 -6.43
C LEU A 202 5.67 -17.91 -7.84
N LEU A 203 5.92 -19.03 -8.54
CA LEU A 203 6.38 -19.05 -9.92
C LEU A 203 5.41 -18.32 -10.86
N SER A 204 4.11 -18.58 -10.70
CA SER A 204 3.08 -17.89 -11.49
C SER A 204 3.08 -16.38 -11.22
N ALA A 205 3.28 -15.96 -9.98
CA ALA A 205 3.32 -14.55 -9.60
C ALA A 205 4.59 -13.85 -10.11
N THR A 206 5.75 -14.50 -10.06
CA THR A 206 7.02 -13.93 -10.57
C THR A 206 7.04 -13.84 -12.09
N GLU A 207 6.45 -14.80 -12.80
CA GLU A 207 6.31 -14.74 -14.26
C GLU A 207 5.43 -13.55 -14.69
N GLU A 208 4.31 -13.33 -13.98
CA GLU A 208 3.45 -12.16 -14.22
C GLU A 208 4.19 -10.85 -13.91
N LEU A 209 4.90 -10.77 -12.79
CA LEU A 209 5.66 -9.58 -12.42
C LEU A 209 6.77 -9.29 -13.42
N GLY A 210 7.54 -10.30 -13.83
CA GLY A 210 8.60 -10.16 -14.83
C GLY A 210 8.07 -9.64 -16.16
N SER A 211 6.99 -10.25 -16.67
CA SER A 211 6.34 -9.81 -17.92
C SER A 211 5.83 -8.37 -17.82
N ARG A 212 5.18 -7.99 -16.71
CA ARG A 212 4.70 -6.61 -16.48
C ARG A 212 5.83 -5.61 -16.37
N LEU A 213 6.91 -5.94 -15.67
CA LEU A 213 8.11 -5.09 -15.54
C LEU A 213 8.73 -4.80 -16.91
N ARG A 214 8.89 -5.84 -17.75
CA ARG A 214 9.42 -5.71 -19.11
C ARG A 214 8.48 -4.90 -20.02
N ALA A 215 7.16 -5.09 -19.89
CA ALA A 215 6.18 -4.32 -20.66
C ALA A 215 6.20 -2.81 -20.36
N VAL A 216 6.62 -2.41 -19.14
CA VAL A 216 6.79 -0.98 -18.78
C VAL A 216 8.25 -0.53 -18.81
N GLU A 217 9.15 -1.34 -19.37
CA GLU A 217 10.60 -1.07 -19.48
C GLU A 217 11.27 -0.70 -18.14
N LYS A 218 10.83 -1.33 -17.04
CA LYS A 218 11.41 -1.13 -15.70
C LYS A 218 11.99 -2.43 -15.15
N VAL A 219 12.95 -2.27 -14.23
CA VAL A 219 13.48 -3.36 -13.40
C VAL A 219 13.22 -3.05 -11.93
N CYS A 220 13.18 -4.07 -11.07
CA CYS A 220 13.01 -3.88 -9.63
C CYS A 220 14.29 -4.16 -8.85
N GLY A 221 14.62 -3.30 -7.89
CA GLY A 221 15.75 -3.47 -6.98
C GLY A 221 15.41 -4.26 -5.71
N ALA A 222 14.13 -4.41 -5.36
CA ALA A 222 13.71 -5.18 -4.20
C ALA A 222 12.43 -5.98 -4.50
N LEU A 223 12.29 -7.12 -3.81
CA LEU A 223 11.11 -7.98 -3.89
C LEU A 223 10.58 -8.24 -2.49
N THR A 224 9.28 -8.03 -2.30
CA THR A 224 8.57 -8.22 -1.05
C THR A 224 7.57 -9.36 -1.17
N LEU A 225 7.68 -10.35 -0.29
CA LEU A 225 6.78 -11.48 -0.16
C LEU A 225 5.86 -11.26 1.05
N THR A 226 4.55 -11.28 0.82
CA THR A 226 3.52 -11.33 1.85
C THR A 226 2.80 -12.68 1.79
N VAL A 227 2.82 -13.42 2.89
CA VAL A 227 2.07 -14.68 3.06
C VAL A 227 0.91 -14.40 4.00
N ARG A 228 -0.31 -14.71 3.56
CA ARG A 228 -1.54 -14.60 4.37
C ARG A 228 -1.96 -15.98 4.86
N TYR A 229 -2.23 -16.11 6.15
CA TYR A 229 -2.62 -17.38 6.76
C TYR A 229 -4.13 -17.51 6.95
N ALA A 230 -4.59 -18.72 7.26
CA ALA A 230 -6.00 -19.02 7.51
C ALA A 230 -6.59 -18.22 8.68
N ASP A 231 -5.78 -17.87 9.68
CA ASP A 231 -6.15 -17.07 10.86
C ASP A 231 -6.24 -15.55 10.58
N ARG A 232 -6.08 -15.15 9.30
CA ARG A 232 -6.02 -13.74 8.82
C ARG A 232 -4.79 -12.96 9.25
N SER A 233 -3.84 -13.58 9.96
CA SER A 233 -2.53 -12.97 10.16
C SER A 233 -1.72 -13.00 8.86
N SER A 234 -0.68 -12.16 8.78
CA SER A 234 0.20 -12.10 7.62
C SER A 234 1.64 -11.90 8.02
N THR A 235 2.56 -12.54 7.29
CA THR A 235 3.99 -12.28 7.40
C THR A 235 4.49 -11.64 6.12
N THR A 236 5.19 -10.51 6.26
CA THR A 236 5.80 -9.79 5.14
C THR A 236 7.31 -9.77 5.29
N ARG A 237 8.03 -10.11 4.22
CA ARG A 237 9.49 -10.06 4.14
C ARG A 237 9.91 -9.36 2.86
N THR A 238 10.80 -8.37 2.98
CA THR A 238 11.40 -7.67 1.83
C THR A 238 12.84 -8.11 1.68
N ARG A 239 13.27 -8.33 0.44
CA ARG A 239 14.66 -8.62 0.09
C ARG A 239 15.13 -7.71 -1.03
N THR A 240 16.19 -6.95 -0.77
CA THR A 240 16.92 -6.22 -1.81
C THR A 240 17.64 -7.23 -2.70
N LEU A 241 17.49 -7.08 -4.02
CA LEU A 241 18.18 -7.89 -5.01
C LEU A 241 19.61 -7.39 -5.17
N GLN A 242 20.54 -8.30 -5.45
CA GLN A 242 21.94 -7.93 -5.72
C GLN A 242 22.04 -7.02 -6.94
N GLU A 243 21.19 -7.29 -7.94
CA GLU A 243 21.09 -6.50 -9.16
C GLU A 243 19.61 -6.21 -9.46
N PRO A 244 19.27 -4.96 -9.82
CA PRO A 244 17.93 -4.65 -10.29
C PRO A 244 17.59 -5.46 -11.55
N THR A 245 16.50 -6.21 -11.51
CA THR A 245 16.17 -7.14 -12.61
C THR A 245 14.67 -7.21 -12.88
N ALA A 246 14.32 -7.54 -14.12
CA ALA A 246 12.99 -7.95 -14.55
C ALA A 246 12.97 -9.42 -15.02
N HIS A 247 14.06 -10.17 -14.80
CA HIS A 247 14.23 -11.54 -15.27
C HIS A 247 13.45 -12.53 -14.38
N SER A 248 12.48 -13.23 -14.95
CA SER A 248 11.50 -14.02 -14.18
C SER A 248 12.15 -15.18 -13.41
N PRO A 249 13.14 -15.92 -13.93
CA PRO A 249 13.90 -16.91 -13.17
C PRO A 249 14.65 -16.34 -11.97
N ALA A 250 15.24 -15.14 -12.08
CA ALA A 250 15.93 -14.49 -10.98
C ALA A 250 14.93 -14.08 -9.87
N LEU A 251 13.78 -13.52 -10.25
CA LEU A 251 12.68 -13.20 -9.33
C LEU A 251 12.13 -14.45 -8.65
N THR A 252 11.98 -15.55 -9.39
CA THR A 252 11.49 -16.84 -8.87
C THR A 252 12.45 -17.41 -7.83
N ARG A 253 13.75 -17.44 -8.14
CA ARG A 253 14.80 -17.87 -7.19
C ARG A 253 14.76 -17.02 -5.92
N ALA A 254 14.49 -15.72 -6.06
CA ALA A 254 14.36 -14.82 -4.94
C ALA A 254 13.13 -15.09 -4.07
N ALA A 255 11.97 -15.27 -4.71
CA ALA A 255 10.72 -15.60 -4.03
C ALA A 255 10.82 -16.93 -3.28
N TYR A 256 11.42 -17.96 -3.90
CA TYR A 256 11.62 -19.26 -3.26
C TYR A 256 12.53 -19.16 -2.03
N GLY A 257 13.67 -18.47 -2.14
CA GLY A 257 14.57 -18.29 -0.98
C GLY A 257 13.91 -17.53 0.17
N MET A 258 13.08 -16.50 -0.13
CA MET A 258 12.31 -15.80 0.91
C MET A 258 11.25 -16.70 1.54
N TYR A 259 10.55 -17.49 0.73
CA TYR A 259 9.52 -18.43 1.20
C TYR A 259 10.11 -19.52 2.10
N GLU A 260 11.26 -20.11 1.71
CA GLU A 260 11.95 -21.13 2.50
C GLU A 260 12.45 -20.56 3.84
N ALA A 261 12.96 -19.33 3.85
CA ALA A 261 13.40 -18.64 5.06
C ALA A 261 12.27 -18.34 6.05
N LEU A 262 11.00 -18.33 5.61
CA LEU A 262 9.86 -18.19 6.53
C LEU A 262 9.66 -19.44 7.41
N GLY A 263 10.17 -20.61 6.99
CA GLY A 263 10.10 -21.83 7.78
C GLY A 263 8.68 -22.21 8.19
N LEU A 264 7.73 -22.17 7.23
CA LEU A 264 6.31 -22.42 7.52
C LEU A 264 6.09 -23.84 8.07
N GLN A 265 5.94 -23.96 9.39
CA GLN A 265 5.76 -25.23 10.09
C GLN A 265 4.32 -25.78 9.91
N ARG A 266 3.95 -26.16 8.67
CA ARG A 266 2.59 -26.62 8.30
C ARG A 266 1.52 -25.55 8.54
N ALA A 267 1.89 -24.27 8.44
CA ALA A 267 0.93 -23.17 8.48
C ALA A 267 0.01 -23.24 7.26
N ARG A 268 -1.29 -23.09 7.48
CA ARG A 268 -2.30 -23.02 6.42
C ARG A 268 -2.25 -21.66 5.74
N VAL A 269 -1.92 -21.63 4.45
CA VAL A 269 -1.77 -20.41 3.66
C VAL A 269 -3.02 -20.17 2.82
N ARG A 270 -3.55 -18.96 2.88
CA ARG A 270 -4.74 -18.54 2.12
C ARG A 270 -4.39 -17.80 0.84
N ALA A 271 -3.28 -17.05 0.85
CA ALA A 271 -2.77 -16.36 -0.33
C ALA A 271 -1.28 -16.08 -0.20
N VAL A 272 -0.60 -16.00 -1.34
CA VAL A 272 0.76 -15.45 -1.46
C VAL A 272 0.74 -14.23 -2.37
N ALA A 273 1.38 -13.15 -1.95
CA ALA A 273 1.51 -11.93 -2.72
C ALA A 273 3.00 -11.54 -2.86
N LEU A 274 3.39 -11.14 -4.05
CA LEU A 274 4.70 -10.60 -4.34
C LEU A 274 4.57 -9.15 -4.81
N ARG A 275 5.46 -8.29 -4.34
CA ARG A 275 5.57 -6.89 -4.77
C ARG A 275 6.99 -6.57 -5.18
N ALA A 276 7.16 -6.10 -6.41
CA ALA A 276 8.39 -5.57 -6.97
C ALA A 276 8.51 -4.08 -6.62
N GLU A 277 9.54 -3.72 -5.86
CA GLU A 277 9.80 -2.37 -5.35
C GLU A 277 11.13 -1.82 -5.89
N GLY A 278 11.37 -0.52 -5.72
CA GLY A 278 12.58 0.14 -6.22
C GLY A 278 12.66 0.09 -7.74
N LEU A 279 11.58 0.48 -8.41
CA LEU A 279 11.49 0.41 -9.87
C LEU A 279 12.34 1.51 -10.52
N THR A 280 13.28 1.10 -11.37
CA THR A 280 14.13 1.99 -12.17
C THR A 280 13.98 1.68 -13.67
N PRO A 281 14.23 2.65 -14.56
CA PRO A 281 14.25 2.39 -16.00
C PRO A 281 15.28 1.32 -16.35
N ALA A 282 14.91 0.34 -17.16
CA ALA A 282 15.79 -0.78 -17.51
C ALA A 282 17.10 -0.31 -18.17
N GLY A 283 17.04 0.75 -18.99
CA GLY A 283 18.24 1.32 -19.64
C GLY A 283 19.23 2.02 -18.69
N GLN A 284 18.84 2.29 -17.44
CA GLN A 284 19.71 2.88 -16.41
C GLN A 284 20.19 1.83 -15.39
N ALA A 285 19.73 0.59 -15.51
CA ALA A 285 20.09 -0.47 -14.59
C ALA A 285 21.46 -1.05 -14.94
N THR A 286 22.32 -1.14 -13.93
CA THR A 286 23.57 -1.88 -14.06
C THR A 286 23.27 -3.37 -13.95
N HIS A 287 23.70 -4.13 -14.95
CA HIS A 287 23.58 -5.59 -15.00
C HIS A 287 24.98 -6.18 -15.14
N GLN A 288 25.29 -7.19 -14.34
CA GLN A 288 26.52 -7.93 -14.54
C GLN A 288 26.34 -8.89 -15.72
N LEU A 289 27.05 -8.62 -16.81
CA LEU A 289 27.10 -9.53 -17.94
C LEU A 289 27.66 -10.88 -17.47
N THR A 290 26.87 -11.94 -17.64
CA THR A 290 27.29 -13.30 -17.36
C THR A 290 27.65 -13.94 -18.70
N PHE A 291 28.79 -14.62 -18.78
CA PHE A 291 29.16 -15.41 -19.98
C PHE A 291 28.45 -16.77 -20.02
N ASP A 292 27.30 -16.92 -19.33
CA ASP A 292 26.52 -18.14 -19.30
C ASP A 292 25.52 -18.14 -20.47
N PRO A 293 25.76 -18.95 -21.53
CA PRO A 293 24.88 -19.00 -22.68
C PRO A 293 23.46 -19.49 -22.35
N VAL A 294 23.26 -20.12 -21.18
CA VAL A 294 21.94 -20.55 -20.72
C VAL A 294 21.08 -19.36 -20.30
N ASP A 295 21.62 -18.40 -19.55
CA ASP A 295 20.88 -17.22 -19.08
C ASP A 295 20.43 -16.35 -20.27
N ASP A 296 21.33 -16.11 -21.22
CA ASP A 296 21.05 -15.37 -22.46
C ASP A 296 19.95 -16.03 -23.28
N LYS A 297 19.97 -17.37 -23.38
CA LYS A 297 18.94 -18.12 -24.10
C LYS A 297 17.58 -17.96 -23.42
N VAL A 298 17.53 -18.03 -22.08
CA VAL A 298 16.26 -17.87 -21.35
C VAL A 298 15.71 -16.46 -21.51
N ARG A 299 16.54 -15.42 -21.48
CA ARG A 299 16.09 -14.03 -21.74
C ARG A 299 15.48 -13.85 -23.13
N ARG A 300 16.12 -14.40 -24.17
CA ARG A 300 15.56 -14.38 -25.53
C ARG A 300 14.22 -15.12 -25.60
N ILE A 301 14.06 -16.21 -24.85
CA ILE A 301 12.79 -16.93 -24.75
C ILE A 301 11.73 -16.06 -24.07
N GLU A 302 12.07 -15.34 -23.00
CA GLU A 302 11.14 -14.42 -22.32
C GLU A 302 10.65 -13.31 -23.27
N GLU A 303 11.55 -12.69 -24.04
CA GLU A 303 11.19 -11.66 -25.03
C GLU A 303 10.23 -12.20 -26.11
N VAL A 304 10.48 -13.42 -26.59
CA VAL A 304 9.59 -14.10 -27.55
C VAL A 304 8.25 -14.42 -26.91
N ALA A 305 8.25 -14.95 -25.68
CA ALA A 305 7.06 -15.29 -24.93
C ALA A 305 6.21 -14.06 -24.65
N ASP A 306 6.82 -12.93 -24.29
CA ASP A 306 6.12 -11.67 -24.05
C ASP A 306 5.50 -11.10 -25.33
N ARG A 307 6.21 -11.17 -26.46
CA ARG A 307 5.62 -10.80 -27.78
C ARG A 307 4.42 -11.68 -28.13
N ALA A 308 4.51 -12.98 -27.85
CA ALA A 308 3.38 -13.90 -28.05
C ALA A 308 2.20 -13.56 -27.12
N ARG A 309 2.47 -13.25 -25.84
CA ARG A 309 1.43 -12.84 -24.87
C ARG A 309 0.77 -11.52 -25.24
N ALA A 310 1.53 -10.56 -25.75
CA ALA A 310 1.00 -9.28 -26.21
C ALA A 310 0.02 -9.45 -27.39
N LYS A 311 0.29 -10.40 -28.29
CA LYS A 311 -0.53 -10.65 -29.49
C LYS A 311 -1.71 -11.59 -29.24
N PHE A 312 -1.52 -12.63 -28.44
CA PHE A 312 -2.48 -13.74 -28.29
C PHE A 312 -3.07 -13.86 -26.87
N GLY A 313 -2.71 -12.94 -25.97
CA GLY A 313 -3.20 -12.89 -24.59
C GLY A 313 -2.29 -13.59 -23.57
N PRO A 314 -2.54 -13.38 -22.27
CA PRO A 314 -1.62 -13.74 -21.19
C PRO A 314 -1.41 -15.25 -21.00
N ARG A 315 -2.31 -16.09 -21.53
CA ARG A 315 -2.20 -17.56 -21.46
C ARG A 315 -1.55 -18.19 -22.69
N ALA A 316 -1.12 -17.39 -23.67
CA ALA A 316 -0.56 -17.91 -24.92
C ALA A 316 0.73 -18.72 -24.70
N VAL A 317 1.57 -18.30 -23.74
CA VAL A 317 2.78 -19.01 -23.35
C VAL A 317 2.86 -19.02 -21.82
N ILE A 318 2.86 -20.22 -21.25
CA ILE A 318 3.01 -20.45 -19.81
C ILE A 318 4.17 -21.41 -19.54
N PRO A 319 4.89 -21.26 -18.41
CA PRO A 319 5.86 -22.25 -17.96
C PRO A 319 5.22 -23.66 -17.90
N GLY A 320 5.93 -24.68 -18.36
CA GLY A 320 5.40 -26.07 -18.41
C GLY A 320 4.98 -26.61 -17.04
N SER A 321 5.63 -26.18 -15.96
CA SER A 321 5.25 -26.50 -14.57
C SER A 321 3.89 -25.91 -14.14
N LEU A 322 3.34 -24.96 -14.90
CA LEU A 322 2.03 -24.36 -14.67
C LEU A 322 0.94 -24.91 -15.61
N ALA A 323 1.29 -25.75 -16.59
CA ALA A 323 0.37 -26.26 -17.60
C ALA A 323 -0.50 -27.46 -17.15
N ALA A 324 -0.33 -27.92 -15.91
CA ALA A 324 -1.07 -29.03 -15.30
C ALA A 324 -2.16 -28.57 -14.34
#